data_AF-A0A9R1BET0-F1
#
_entry.id   AF-A0A9R1BET0-F1
#
_cell.length_a   1.000
_cell.length_b   1.000
_cell.length_c   1.000
_cell.angle_alpha   90.00
_cell.angle_beta   90.00
_cell.angle_gamma   90.00
#
_symmetry.space_group_name_H-M   'P 1'
#
loop_
_entity.id
_entity.type
_entity.pdbx_description
1 polymer ?
#
loop_
_entity_poly.entity_id
_entity_poly.type
_entity_poly.pdbx_seq_one_letter_code
_entity_poly.pdbx_strand_id
1 'polypeptide(L)'
;MVLTNMSYYGIPLVSVMFSGHLGDVHLAGATLGNSWATVTGYAFVGMSGALETLCGQAYGARLYRMLGLYLQSSLIMSAVVSMVIAVLWLFTEPLLLCLRQEPEVSRAAAVFIRYQIPGLFAFSFLQCLIRYLQTQSIVLPLVVCSVVPFMLHIALNHLLVNVLGFGLVGASAAISITLWFSCMMLLGYVMRSKEFSETWKGFSTDAFNYVMPTIKLATPSAIMVCLEYWAFELLVLIAGLLPNSTVSTSLIAMCSSTEAIAYMITYGFSAAVSTRVSNEIGAGNVDMAKNAVAVTLKLSIFLAFSFILLLGFGHGLWARLFSGSEVIVAEFAAITPLLMISIVLDSAQGVLSGWRGAADGSTWRR
;
A
#
# COMPACT_ATOMS: atom_id res chain seq x y z
N MET A 1 -9.98 7.72 0.27
CA MET A 1 -8.64 7.12 0.36
C MET A 1 -8.54 6.05 1.44
N VAL A 2 -8.90 6.31 2.69
CA VAL A 2 -8.86 5.29 3.77
C VAL A 2 -9.54 3.97 3.37
N LEU A 3 -10.82 4.02 2.98
CA LEU A 3 -11.56 2.82 2.53
C LEU A 3 -10.89 2.10 1.35
N THR A 4 -10.34 2.86 0.41
CA THR A 4 -9.62 2.33 -0.75
C THR A 4 -8.38 1.54 -0.33
N ASN A 5 -7.57 2.14 0.55
CA ASN A 5 -6.35 1.51 1.06
C ASN A 5 -6.67 0.25 1.88
N MET A 6 -7.67 0.33 2.77
CA MET A 6 -8.11 -0.83 3.57
C MET A 6 -8.64 -1.97 2.70
N SER A 7 -9.39 -1.66 1.64
CA SER A 7 -9.91 -2.68 0.72
C SER A 7 -8.78 -3.40 0.00
N TYR A 8 -7.78 -2.67 -0.51
CA TYR A 8 -6.63 -3.30 -1.17
C TYR A 8 -5.73 -4.06 -0.20
N TYR A 9 -5.57 -3.59 1.03
CA TYR A 9 -4.87 -4.33 2.08
C TYR A 9 -5.60 -5.62 2.48
N GLY A 10 -6.92 -5.60 2.50
CA GLY A 10 -7.76 -6.75 2.83
C GLY A 10 -7.63 -7.91 1.83
N ILE A 11 -7.30 -7.65 0.56
CA ILE A 11 -7.18 -8.67 -0.48
C ILE A 11 -6.14 -9.75 -0.11
N PRO A 12 -4.83 -9.43 0.04
CA PRO A 12 -3.85 -10.44 0.40
C PRO A 12 -4.14 -11.06 1.78
N LEU A 13 -4.66 -10.27 2.73
CA LEU A 13 -5.02 -10.75 4.06
C LEU A 13 -6.05 -11.89 4.01
N VAL A 14 -7.14 -11.70 3.28
CA VAL A 14 -8.17 -12.74 3.09
C VAL A 14 -7.57 -13.99 2.45
N SER A 15 -6.73 -13.83 1.41
CA SER A 15 -6.10 -14.97 0.74
C SER A 15 -5.17 -15.77 1.66
N VAL A 16 -4.43 -15.10 2.56
CA VAL A 16 -3.64 -15.76 3.60
C VAL A 16 -4.54 -16.51 4.59
N MET A 17 -5.68 -15.93 5.01
CA MET A 17 -6.65 -16.60 5.87
C MET A 17 -7.20 -17.88 5.24
N PHE A 18 -7.56 -17.86 3.96
CA PHE A 18 -7.97 -19.08 3.23
C PHE A 18 -6.84 -20.10 3.14
N SER A 19 -5.62 -19.65 2.88
CA SER A 19 -4.43 -20.53 2.85
C SER A 19 -4.18 -21.20 4.19
N GLY A 20 -4.48 -20.54 5.31
CA GLY A 20 -4.32 -21.11 6.64
C GLY A 20 -5.26 -22.27 6.95
N HIS A 21 -6.47 -22.27 6.39
CA HIS A 21 -7.41 -23.39 6.53
C HIS A 21 -6.97 -24.65 5.77
N LEU A 22 -5.97 -24.54 4.89
CA LEU A 22 -5.39 -25.68 4.18
C LEU A 22 -4.29 -26.40 4.98
N GLY A 23 -3.76 -25.78 6.04
CA GLY A 23 -2.74 -26.33 6.93
C GLY A 23 -1.57 -25.38 7.20
N ASP A 24 -0.77 -25.72 8.21
CA ASP A 24 0.27 -24.83 8.77
C ASP A 24 1.35 -24.46 7.75
N VAL A 25 1.78 -25.38 6.89
CA VAL A 25 2.77 -25.11 5.83
C VAL A 25 2.23 -24.12 4.80
N HIS A 26 0.93 -24.20 4.46
CA HIS A 26 0.29 -23.27 3.54
C HIS A 26 0.09 -21.90 4.16
N LEU A 27 -0.25 -21.83 5.45
CA LEU A 27 -0.29 -20.57 6.20
C LEU A 27 1.09 -19.89 6.20
N ALA A 28 2.12 -20.63 6.60
CA ALA A 28 3.49 -20.14 6.69
C ALA A 28 3.99 -19.70 5.31
N GLY A 29 3.76 -20.51 4.27
CA GLY A 29 4.13 -20.19 2.90
C GLY A 29 3.43 -18.95 2.36
N ALA A 30 2.11 -18.82 2.54
CA ALA A 30 1.36 -17.65 2.09
C ALA A 30 1.78 -16.38 2.84
N THR A 31 2.02 -16.48 4.15
CA THR A 31 2.45 -15.37 4.99
C THR A 31 3.85 -14.90 4.60
N LEU A 32 4.80 -15.83 4.49
CA LEU A 32 6.16 -15.55 4.04
C LEU A 32 6.17 -15.00 2.61
N GLY A 33 5.35 -15.57 1.72
CA GLY A 33 5.16 -15.06 0.37
C GLY A 33 4.65 -13.62 0.35
N ASN A 34 3.64 -13.29 1.16
CA ASN A 34 3.10 -11.94 1.21
C ASN A 34 4.10 -10.92 1.80
N SER A 35 4.86 -11.30 2.83
CA SER A 35 5.97 -10.49 3.35
C SER A 35 7.05 -10.29 2.28
N TRP A 36 7.48 -11.36 1.61
CA TRP A 36 8.43 -11.30 0.49
C TRP A 36 7.94 -10.37 -0.63
N ALA A 37 6.67 -10.47 -1.02
CA ALA A 37 6.05 -9.60 -2.01
C ALA A 37 6.03 -8.13 -1.56
N THR A 38 5.77 -7.88 -0.28
CA THR A 38 5.76 -6.53 0.29
C THR A 38 7.14 -5.90 0.22
N VAL A 39 8.16 -6.59 0.72
CA VAL A 39 9.56 -6.13 0.75
C VAL A 39 10.12 -5.90 -0.65
N THR A 40 9.94 -6.87 -1.55
CA THR A 40 10.62 -6.88 -2.84
C THR A 40 9.81 -6.28 -3.98
N GLY A 41 8.49 -6.12 -3.80
CA GLY A 41 7.58 -5.68 -4.85
C GLY A 41 6.72 -4.49 -4.44
N TYR A 42 5.76 -4.69 -3.54
CA TYR A 42 4.76 -3.66 -3.25
C TYR A 42 5.32 -2.41 -2.57
N ALA A 43 6.44 -2.49 -1.86
CA ALA A 43 7.13 -1.31 -1.32
C ALA A 43 7.53 -0.30 -2.44
N PHE A 44 7.80 -0.79 -3.65
CA PHE A 44 8.10 0.05 -4.81
C PHE A 44 6.91 0.86 -5.32
N VAL A 45 5.70 0.68 -4.77
CA VAL A 45 4.56 1.60 -4.99
C VAL A 45 4.90 3.03 -4.60
N GLY A 46 5.91 3.27 -3.75
CA GLY A 46 6.44 4.62 -3.50
C GLY A 46 6.83 5.37 -4.77
N MET A 47 7.14 4.68 -5.88
CA MET A 47 7.37 5.31 -7.17
C MET A 47 6.12 5.99 -7.76
N SER A 48 4.92 5.48 -7.47
CA SER A 48 3.66 6.10 -7.87
C SER A 48 3.41 7.42 -7.13
N GLY A 49 4.08 7.67 -6.00
CA GLY A 49 3.99 8.93 -5.26
C GLY A 49 4.45 10.14 -6.08
N ALA A 50 5.42 9.98 -6.98
CA ALA A 50 5.82 11.05 -7.90
C ALA A 50 4.68 11.50 -8.82
N LEU A 51 3.78 10.57 -9.18
CA LEU A 51 2.62 10.90 -10.00
C LEU A 51 1.62 11.79 -9.26
N GLU A 52 1.51 11.65 -7.93
CA GLU A 52 0.67 12.51 -7.11
C GLU A 52 1.15 13.97 -7.17
N THR A 53 2.46 14.20 -7.02
CA THR A 53 3.04 15.54 -7.13
C THR A 53 2.92 16.10 -8.54
N LEU A 54 3.32 15.34 -9.57
CA LEU A 54 3.32 15.79 -10.97
C LEU A 54 1.91 16.08 -11.48
N CYS A 55 0.96 15.17 -11.27
CA CYS A 55 -0.42 15.36 -11.71
C CYS A 55 -1.14 16.41 -10.88
N GLY A 56 -0.93 16.47 -9.57
CA GLY A 56 -1.59 17.47 -8.71
C GLY A 56 -1.17 18.90 -9.07
N GLN A 57 0.13 19.15 -9.23
CA GLN A 57 0.61 20.47 -9.64
C GLN A 57 0.15 20.83 -11.04
N ALA A 58 0.22 19.90 -12.01
CA ALA A 58 -0.28 20.15 -13.36
C ALA A 58 -1.79 20.40 -13.39
N TYR A 59 -2.56 19.73 -12.54
CA TYR A 59 -4.00 19.94 -12.42
C TYR A 59 -4.32 21.33 -11.87
N GLY A 60 -3.64 21.74 -10.79
CA GLY A 60 -3.73 23.09 -10.24
C GLY A 60 -3.38 24.19 -11.25
N ALA A 61 -2.33 23.95 -12.04
CA ALA A 61 -1.87 24.85 -13.10
C ALA A 61 -2.73 24.79 -14.38
N ARG A 62 -3.81 23.99 -14.40
CA ARG A 62 -4.70 23.75 -15.55
C ARG A 62 -3.99 23.18 -16.78
N LEU A 63 -2.86 22.52 -16.59
CA LEU A 63 -2.12 21.80 -17.63
C LEU A 63 -2.70 20.40 -17.83
N TYR A 64 -4.01 20.32 -18.12
CA TYR A 64 -4.76 19.06 -18.08
C TYR A 64 -4.17 17.94 -18.96
N ARG A 65 -3.69 18.27 -20.16
CA ARG A 65 -3.03 17.30 -21.06
C ARG A 65 -1.83 16.60 -20.41
N MET A 66 -1.12 17.27 -19.51
CA MET A 66 0.07 16.72 -18.87
C MET A 66 -0.27 15.54 -17.95
N LEU A 67 -1.45 15.52 -17.34
CA LEU A 67 -1.86 14.42 -16.46
C LEU A 67 -1.88 13.08 -17.20
N GLY A 68 -2.42 13.06 -18.43
CA GLY A 68 -2.45 11.86 -19.26
C GLY A 68 -1.05 11.41 -19.70
N LEU A 69 -0.16 12.36 -19.99
CA LEU A 69 1.23 12.06 -20.36
C LEU A 69 2.02 11.50 -19.17
N TYR A 70 1.86 12.08 -17.98
CA TYR A 70 2.46 11.55 -16.75
C TYR A 70 1.89 10.20 -16.35
N LEU A 71 0.59 9.98 -16.50
CA LEU A 71 0.00 8.66 -16.28
C LEU A 71 0.64 7.62 -17.20
N GLN A 72 0.75 7.92 -18.51
CA GLN A 72 1.37 7.00 -19.46
C GLN A 72 2.85 6.75 -19.16
N SER A 73 3.63 7.80 -18.84
CA SER A 73 5.04 7.64 -18.49
C SER A 73 5.22 6.80 -17.22
N SER A 74 4.37 6.99 -16.21
CA SER A 74 4.35 6.17 -15.00
C SER A 74 3.92 4.74 -15.25
N LEU A 75 2.95 4.47 -16.13
CA LEU A 75 2.57 3.11 -16.51
C LEU A 75 3.74 2.37 -17.18
N ILE A 76 4.47 3.03 -18.08
CA ILE A 76 5.67 2.48 -18.74
C ILE A 76 6.75 2.16 -17.70
N MET A 77 7.07 3.12 -16.83
CA MET A 77 8.04 2.93 -15.75
C MET A 77 7.64 1.77 -14.82
N SER A 78 6.38 1.75 -14.39
CA SER A 78 5.82 0.70 -13.52
C SER A 78 5.91 -0.68 -14.18
N ALA A 79 5.67 -0.79 -15.49
CA ALA A 79 5.82 -2.05 -16.22
C ALA A 79 7.26 -2.55 -16.22
N VAL A 80 8.24 -1.66 -16.48
CA VAL A 80 9.66 -2.01 -16.48
C VAL A 80 10.11 -2.49 -15.11
N VAL A 81 9.76 -1.78 -14.04
CA VAL A 81 10.16 -2.17 -12.69
C VAL A 81 9.45 -3.46 -12.25
N SER A 82 8.16 -3.61 -12.57
CA SER A 82 7.43 -4.86 -12.32
C SER A 82 8.06 -6.04 -13.05
N MET A 83 8.61 -5.85 -14.25
CA MET A 83 9.34 -6.89 -14.97
C MET A 83 10.60 -7.35 -14.23
N VAL A 84 11.40 -6.41 -13.71
CA VAL A 84 12.60 -6.73 -12.93
C VAL A 84 12.24 -7.51 -11.66
N ILE A 85 11.21 -7.07 -10.94
CA ILE A 85 10.72 -7.74 -9.73
C ILE A 85 10.12 -9.11 -10.07
N ALA A 86 9.39 -9.24 -11.18
CA ALA A 86 8.83 -10.51 -11.63
C ALA A 86 9.94 -11.54 -11.88
N VAL A 87 11.07 -11.14 -12.47
CA VAL A 87 12.25 -12.00 -12.64
C VAL A 87 12.79 -12.44 -11.28
N LEU A 88 12.93 -11.51 -10.32
CA LEU A 88 13.34 -11.85 -8.95
C LEU A 88 12.39 -12.89 -8.31
N TRP A 89 11.08 -12.73 -8.48
CA TRP A 89 10.04 -13.61 -7.94
C TRP A 89 10.07 -15.02 -8.54
N LEU A 90 10.64 -15.21 -9.74
CA LEU A 90 10.85 -16.55 -10.30
C LEU A 90 11.91 -17.35 -9.51
N PHE A 91 12.80 -16.66 -8.77
CA PHE A 91 13.85 -17.27 -7.96
C PHE A 91 13.53 -17.28 -6.46
N THR A 92 12.27 -17.09 -6.06
CA THR A 92 11.89 -17.00 -4.64
C THR A 92 12.32 -18.22 -3.81
N GLU A 93 12.09 -19.46 -4.24
CA GLU A 93 12.48 -20.65 -3.44
C GLU A 93 14.00 -20.71 -3.19
N PRO A 94 14.88 -20.63 -4.21
CA PRO A 94 16.32 -20.56 -4.01
C PRO A 94 16.77 -19.42 -3.07
N LEU A 95 16.16 -18.24 -3.20
CA LEU A 95 16.51 -17.09 -2.38
C LEU A 95 16.10 -17.29 -0.91
N LEU A 96 14.91 -17.82 -0.65
CA LEU A 96 14.45 -18.12 0.70
C LEU A 96 15.28 -19.24 1.35
N LEU A 97 15.66 -20.26 0.59
CA LEU A 97 16.59 -21.30 1.05
C LEU A 97 17.96 -20.72 1.41
N CYS A 98 18.47 -19.77 0.63
CA CYS A 98 19.72 -19.04 0.95
C CYS A 98 19.61 -18.27 2.27
N LEU A 99 18.43 -17.71 2.55
CA LEU A 99 18.07 -17.07 3.83
C LEU A 99 17.77 -18.08 4.96
N ARG A 100 18.08 -19.37 4.76
CA ARG A 100 17.89 -20.47 5.71
C ARG A 100 16.44 -20.68 6.16
N GLN A 101 15.48 -20.36 5.30
CA GLN A 101 14.08 -20.72 5.53
C GLN A 101 13.88 -22.22 5.33
N GLU A 102 12.86 -22.77 6.01
CA GLU A 102 12.52 -24.19 5.88
C GLU A 102 12.17 -24.55 4.42
N PRO A 103 12.63 -25.70 3.89
CA PRO A 103 12.39 -26.06 2.49
C PRO A 103 10.92 -26.13 2.08
N GLU A 104 10.05 -26.70 2.91
CA GLU A 104 8.62 -26.84 2.58
C GLU A 104 7.90 -25.48 2.56
N VAL A 105 8.18 -24.62 3.55
CA VAL A 105 7.65 -23.25 3.61
C VAL A 105 8.19 -22.40 2.45
N SER A 106 9.47 -22.54 2.12
CA SER A 106 10.11 -21.82 0.99
C SER A 106 9.46 -22.18 -0.35
N ARG A 107 9.16 -23.46 -0.57
CA ARG A 107 8.45 -23.93 -1.76
C ARG A 107 7.02 -23.42 -1.81
N ALA A 108 6.30 -23.47 -0.70
CA ALA A 108 4.94 -22.95 -0.60
C ALA A 108 4.91 -21.43 -0.88
N ALA A 109 5.83 -20.67 -0.29
CA ALA A 109 5.97 -19.23 -0.55
C ALA A 109 6.29 -18.92 -2.02
N ALA A 110 7.17 -19.71 -2.65
CA ALA A 110 7.48 -19.54 -4.07
C ALA A 110 6.29 -19.85 -4.99
N VAL A 111 5.49 -20.88 -4.68
CA VAL A 111 4.23 -21.15 -5.39
C VAL A 111 3.29 -19.95 -5.23
N PHE A 112 3.10 -19.48 -4.00
CA PHE A 112 2.25 -18.32 -3.72
C PHE A 112 2.70 -17.08 -4.50
N ILE A 113 3.99 -16.74 -4.47
CA ILE A 113 4.54 -15.59 -5.20
C ILE A 113 4.39 -15.73 -6.72
N ARG A 114 4.61 -16.92 -7.28
CA ARG A 114 4.59 -17.13 -8.73
C ARG A 114 3.22 -16.82 -9.34
N TYR A 115 2.14 -17.19 -8.66
CA TYR A 115 0.77 -16.86 -9.09
C TYR A 115 0.36 -15.42 -8.76
N GLN A 116 1.18 -14.69 -8.00
CA GLN A 116 1.01 -13.28 -7.70
C GLN A 116 1.74 -12.36 -8.70
N ILE A 117 2.63 -12.90 -9.56
CA ILE A 117 3.34 -12.14 -10.59
C ILE A 117 2.38 -11.33 -11.49
N PRO A 118 1.26 -11.88 -12.02
CA PRO A 118 0.32 -11.06 -12.80
C PRO A 118 -0.30 -9.93 -11.97
N GLY A 119 -0.56 -10.19 -10.68
CA GLY A 119 -1.09 -9.23 -9.72
C GLY A 119 -0.13 -8.08 -9.42
N LEU A 120 1.18 -8.31 -9.47
CA LEU A 120 2.20 -7.26 -9.34
C LEU A 120 2.00 -6.18 -10.40
N PHE A 121 1.90 -6.55 -11.68
CA PHE A 121 1.66 -5.62 -12.77
C PHE A 121 0.32 -4.88 -12.60
N ALA A 122 -0.73 -5.63 -12.27
CA ALA A 122 -2.05 -5.04 -12.02
C ALA A 122 -2.01 -4.00 -10.92
N PHE A 123 -1.35 -4.31 -9.79
CA PHE A 123 -1.24 -3.40 -8.67
C PHE A 123 -0.44 -2.15 -9.03
N SER A 124 0.70 -2.29 -9.72
CA SER A 124 1.50 -1.14 -10.13
C SER A 124 0.74 -0.21 -11.09
N PHE A 125 -0.01 -0.76 -12.05
CA PHE A 125 -0.87 0.05 -12.93
C PHE A 125 -2.04 0.69 -12.19
N LEU A 126 -2.66 -0.07 -11.29
CA LEU A 126 -3.75 0.39 -10.45
C LEU A 126 -3.31 1.57 -9.56
N GLN A 127 -2.11 1.53 -9.00
CA GLN A 127 -1.56 2.65 -8.22
C GLN A 127 -1.38 3.91 -9.07
N CYS A 128 -0.89 3.78 -10.31
CA CYS A 128 -0.82 4.92 -11.23
C CYS A 128 -2.20 5.51 -11.53
N LEU A 129 -3.19 4.66 -11.81
CA LEU A 129 -4.57 5.10 -12.06
C LEU A 129 -5.18 5.76 -10.83
N ILE A 130 -4.98 5.20 -9.64
CA ILE A 130 -5.46 5.79 -8.38
C ILE A 130 -4.95 7.21 -8.23
N ARG A 131 -3.63 7.44 -8.39
CA ARG A 131 -3.06 8.79 -8.24
C ARG A 131 -3.58 9.74 -9.31
N TYR A 132 -3.73 9.29 -10.55
CA TYR A 132 -4.29 10.11 -11.63
C TYR A 132 -5.69 10.65 -11.28
N LEU A 133 -6.62 9.80 -10.83
CA LEU A 133 -7.96 10.26 -10.43
C LEU A 133 -7.92 11.07 -9.13
N GLN A 134 -7.11 10.62 -8.17
CA GLN A 134 -7.01 11.24 -6.85
C GLN A 134 -6.54 12.69 -6.96
N THR A 135 -5.53 12.99 -7.79
CA THR A 135 -5.04 14.36 -7.99
C THR A 135 -6.10 15.30 -8.57
N GLN A 136 -7.07 14.74 -9.30
CA GLN A 136 -8.23 15.49 -9.84
C GLN A 136 -9.36 15.63 -8.81
N SER A 137 -9.15 15.16 -7.57
CA SER A 137 -10.16 15.07 -6.49
C SER A 137 -11.36 14.16 -6.83
N ILE A 138 -11.18 13.21 -7.75
CA ILE A 138 -12.22 12.25 -8.14
C ILE A 138 -12.09 10.99 -7.28
N VAL A 139 -12.89 10.91 -6.21
CA VAL A 139 -12.73 9.89 -5.16
C VAL A 139 -13.77 8.76 -5.19
N LEU A 140 -14.98 9.01 -5.69
CA LEU A 140 -16.05 8.01 -5.68
C LEU A 140 -15.69 6.76 -6.50
N PRO A 141 -15.18 6.87 -7.74
CA PRO A 141 -14.75 5.70 -8.51
C PRO A 141 -13.63 4.91 -7.82
N LEU A 142 -12.73 5.58 -7.10
CA LEU A 142 -11.65 4.93 -6.34
C LEU A 142 -12.21 4.04 -5.23
N VAL A 143 -13.27 4.48 -4.54
CA VAL A 143 -13.95 3.68 -3.51
C VAL A 143 -14.69 2.50 -4.15
N VAL A 144 -15.46 2.74 -5.21
CA VAL A 144 -16.23 1.67 -5.88
C VAL A 144 -15.30 0.59 -6.46
N CYS A 145 -14.24 0.99 -7.17
CA CYS A 145 -13.28 0.07 -7.80
C CYS A 145 -12.34 -0.63 -6.81
N SER A 146 -12.42 -0.32 -5.51
CA SER A 146 -11.67 -1.03 -4.46
C SER A 146 -12.58 -1.89 -3.60
N VAL A 147 -13.71 -1.35 -3.13
CA VAL A 147 -14.66 -2.06 -2.26
C VAL A 147 -15.36 -3.19 -3.00
N VAL A 148 -15.88 -2.95 -4.21
CA VAL A 148 -16.60 -4.00 -4.96
C VAL A 148 -15.69 -5.18 -5.28
N PRO A 149 -14.47 -5.00 -5.83
CA PRO A 149 -13.54 -6.10 -6.04
C PRO A 149 -13.15 -6.82 -4.76
N PHE A 150 -12.96 -6.11 -3.64
CA PHE A 150 -12.67 -6.73 -2.34
C PHE A 150 -13.82 -7.62 -1.85
N MET A 151 -15.07 -7.17 -1.95
CA MET A 151 -16.22 -8.01 -1.57
C MET A 151 -16.33 -9.27 -2.44
N LEU A 152 -16.08 -9.13 -3.75
CA LEU A 152 -16.04 -10.27 -4.67
C LEU A 152 -14.84 -11.19 -4.43
N HIS A 153 -13.74 -10.67 -3.90
CA HIS A 153 -12.52 -11.42 -3.61
C HIS A 153 -12.75 -12.53 -2.57
N ILE A 154 -13.62 -12.30 -1.59
CA ILE A 154 -13.99 -13.31 -0.58
C ILE A 154 -14.69 -14.50 -1.26
N ALA A 155 -15.67 -14.22 -2.11
CA ALA A 155 -16.38 -15.24 -2.88
C ALA A 155 -15.44 -15.96 -3.87
N LEU A 156 -14.55 -15.21 -4.52
CA LEU A 156 -13.56 -15.75 -5.45
C LEU A 156 -12.58 -16.69 -4.74
N ASN A 157 -12.07 -16.33 -3.56
CA ASN A 157 -11.23 -17.22 -2.75
C ASN A 157 -11.98 -18.49 -2.39
N HIS A 158 -13.20 -18.38 -1.89
CA HIS A 158 -14.00 -19.55 -1.55
C HIS A 158 -14.20 -20.48 -2.76
N LEU A 159 -14.49 -19.91 -3.93
CA LEU A 159 -14.64 -20.66 -5.17
C LEU A 159 -13.33 -21.38 -5.56
N LEU A 160 -12.21 -20.64 -5.68
CA LEU A 160 -10.96 -21.20 -6.18
C LEU A 160 -10.33 -22.19 -5.19
N VAL A 161 -10.38 -21.89 -3.90
CA VAL A 161 -9.74 -22.68 -2.85
C VAL A 161 -10.59 -23.88 -2.47
N ASN A 162 -11.86 -23.67 -2.10
CA ASN A 162 -12.69 -24.70 -1.48
C ASN A 162 -13.55 -25.48 -2.49
N VAL A 163 -14.12 -24.81 -3.48
CA VAL A 163 -15.04 -25.45 -4.44
C VAL A 163 -14.28 -26.11 -5.57
N LEU A 164 -13.31 -25.42 -6.17
CA LEU A 164 -12.50 -25.94 -7.28
C LEU A 164 -11.25 -26.70 -6.82
N GLY A 165 -10.89 -26.61 -5.53
CA GLY A 165 -9.77 -27.37 -4.95
C GLY A 165 -8.39 -26.93 -5.41
N PHE A 166 -8.21 -25.68 -5.89
CA PHE A 166 -6.89 -25.19 -6.30
C PHE A 166 -5.96 -24.84 -5.12
N GLY A 167 -6.44 -24.93 -3.88
CA GLY A 167 -5.63 -24.77 -2.68
C GLY A 167 -4.86 -23.44 -2.64
N LEU A 168 -3.56 -23.50 -2.27
CA LEU A 168 -2.68 -22.34 -2.17
C LEU A 168 -2.54 -21.57 -3.49
N VAL A 169 -2.54 -22.28 -4.62
CA VAL A 169 -2.53 -21.67 -5.96
C VAL A 169 -3.78 -20.84 -6.19
N GLY A 170 -4.94 -21.38 -5.80
CA GLY A 170 -6.23 -20.67 -5.89
C GLY A 170 -6.24 -19.38 -5.08
N ALA A 171 -5.72 -19.41 -3.85
CA ALA A 171 -5.65 -18.23 -2.98
C ALA A 171 -4.75 -17.14 -3.58
N SER A 172 -3.57 -17.49 -4.07
CA SER A 172 -2.68 -16.52 -4.74
C SER A 172 -3.27 -15.98 -6.04
N ALA A 173 -3.82 -16.86 -6.89
CA ALA A 173 -4.43 -16.45 -8.16
C ALA A 173 -5.62 -15.52 -7.95
N ALA A 174 -6.41 -15.71 -6.88
CA ALA A 174 -7.50 -14.81 -6.52
C ALA A 174 -7.02 -13.37 -6.32
N ILE A 175 -5.83 -13.17 -5.71
CA ILE A 175 -5.25 -11.82 -5.53
C ILE A 175 -5.01 -11.18 -6.89
N SER A 176 -4.30 -11.88 -7.78
CA SER A 176 -3.98 -11.39 -9.12
C SER A 176 -5.23 -11.06 -9.93
N ILE A 177 -6.24 -11.93 -9.91
CA ILE A 177 -7.51 -11.74 -10.61
C ILE A 177 -8.25 -10.51 -10.08
N THR A 178 -8.36 -10.37 -8.75
CA THR A 178 -9.06 -9.23 -8.14
C THR A 178 -8.36 -7.91 -8.45
N LEU A 179 -7.02 -7.87 -8.40
CA LEU A 179 -6.27 -6.67 -8.72
C LEU A 179 -6.42 -6.26 -10.19
N TRP A 180 -6.39 -7.23 -11.12
CA TRP A 180 -6.68 -6.96 -12.54
C TRP A 180 -8.12 -6.48 -12.73
N PHE A 181 -9.08 -7.07 -12.02
CA PHE A 181 -10.47 -6.63 -12.08
C PHE A 181 -10.61 -5.17 -11.62
N SER A 182 -10.01 -4.78 -10.48
CA SER A 182 -9.92 -3.38 -10.04
C SER A 182 -9.25 -2.46 -11.07
N CYS A 183 -8.11 -2.89 -11.62
CA CYS A 183 -7.36 -2.13 -12.61
C CYS A 183 -8.18 -1.89 -13.89
N MET A 184 -8.86 -2.91 -14.39
CA MET A 184 -9.68 -2.82 -15.60
C MET A 184 -10.96 -2.03 -15.38
N MET A 185 -11.60 -2.12 -14.21
CA MET A 185 -12.73 -1.25 -13.86
C MET A 185 -12.31 0.22 -13.90
N LEU A 186 -11.19 0.56 -13.24
CA LEU A 186 -10.73 1.94 -13.15
C LEU A 186 -10.23 2.48 -14.49
N LEU A 187 -9.48 1.69 -15.26
CA LEU A 187 -9.08 2.04 -16.62
C LEU A 187 -10.31 2.22 -17.53
N GLY A 188 -11.28 1.32 -17.44
CA GLY A 188 -12.53 1.40 -18.18
C GLY A 188 -13.34 2.67 -17.87
N TYR A 189 -13.30 3.15 -16.61
CA TYR A 189 -13.89 4.42 -16.20
C TYR A 189 -13.13 5.61 -16.81
N VAL A 190 -11.79 5.62 -16.75
CA VAL A 190 -10.95 6.67 -17.34
C VAL A 190 -11.20 6.80 -18.84
N MET A 191 -11.29 5.68 -19.56
CA MET A 191 -11.46 5.69 -21.02
C MET A 191 -12.87 6.09 -21.48
N ARG A 192 -13.91 5.89 -20.65
CA ARG A 192 -15.31 6.11 -21.04
C ARG A 192 -15.93 7.39 -20.46
N SER A 193 -15.43 7.89 -19.34
CA SER A 193 -15.99 9.09 -18.71
C SER A 193 -15.61 10.35 -19.49
N LYS A 194 -16.60 11.23 -19.70
CA LYS A 194 -16.38 12.54 -20.32
C LYS A 194 -15.58 13.49 -19.42
N GLU A 195 -15.52 13.21 -18.12
CA GLU A 195 -14.76 14.00 -17.13
C GLU A 195 -13.26 14.04 -17.47
N PHE A 196 -12.74 13.01 -18.14
CA PHE A 196 -11.32 12.93 -18.50
C PHE A 196 -11.04 13.38 -19.94
N SER A 197 -11.98 14.00 -20.64
CA SER A 197 -11.78 14.41 -22.04
C SER A 197 -10.65 15.43 -22.23
N GLU A 198 -10.35 16.23 -21.21
CA GLU A 198 -9.23 17.19 -21.23
C GLU A 198 -7.91 16.58 -20.75
N THR A 199 -7.97 15.58 -19.88
CA THR A 199 -6.83 14.99 -19.19
C THR A 199 -6.33 13.70 -19.84
N TRP A 200 -7.21 12.95 -20.51
CA TRP A 200 -6.94 11.72 -21.25
C TRP A 200 -7.39 11.83 -22.72
N LYS A 201 -6.44 12.09 -23.61
CA LYS A 201 -6.67 12.17 -25.07
C LYS A 201 -6.24 10.90 -25.83
N GLY A 202 -6.09 9.79 -25.11
CA GLY A 202 -5.56 8.53 -25.64
C GLY A 202 -4.03 8.43 -25.56
N PHE A 203 -3.49 7.35 -26.10
CA PHE A 203 -2.06 7.05 -26.07
C PHE A 203 -1.27 8.03 -26.95
N SER A 204 -0.15 8.52 -26.44
CA SER A 204 0.75 9.42 -27.14
C SER A 204 2.20 8.99 -26.97
N THR A 205 2.98 9.06 -28.05
CA THR A 205 4.43 8.87 -28.01
C THR A 205 5.13 9.96 -27.19
N ASP A 206 4.49 11.11 -26.98
CA ASP A 206 5.02 12.18 -26.13
C ASP A 206 5.31 11.70 -24.69
N ALA A 207 4.60 10.67 -24.22
CA ALA A 207 4.77 10.12 -22.88
C ALA A 207 6.20 9.61 -22.62
N PHE A 208 6.90 9.11 -23.65
CA PHE A 208 8.28 8.64 -23.52
C PHE A 208 9.25 9.73 -23.08
N ASN A 209 8.99 10.99 -23.43
CA ASN A 209 9.82 12.12 -23.03
C ASN A 209 9.78 12.37 -21.52
N TYR A 210 8.75 11.88 -20.84
CA TYR A 210 8.55 12.09 -19.41
C TYR A 210 8.98 10.90 -18.54
N VAL A 211 9.33 9.75 -19.12
CA VAL A 211 9.72 8.54 -18.36
C VAL A 211 10.94 8.82 -17.47
N MET A 212 12.03 9.36 -18.03
CA MET A 212 13.25 9.63 -17.26
C MET A 212 13.06 10.73 -16.20
N PRO A 213 12.39 11.86 -16.49
CA PRO A 213 11.99 12.82 -15.46
C PRO A 213 11.16 12.19 -14.34
N THR A 214 10.17 11.36 -14.67
CA THR A 214 9.34 10.67 -13.68
C THR A 214 10.19 9.74 -12.80
N ILE A 215 11.10 8.96 -13.36
CA ILE A 215 12.00 8.07 -12.59
C ILE A 215 12.86 8.87 -11.61
N LYS A 216 13.44 9.98 -12.04
CA LYS A 216 14.28 10.83 -11.18
C LYS A 216 13.52 11.35 -9.97
N LEU A 217 12.25 11.72 -10.15
CA LEU A 217 11.40 12.18 -9.06
C LEU A 217 10.86 11.02 -8.19
N ALA A 218 10.56 9.88 -8.80
CA ALA A 218 10.02 8.70 -8.13
C ALA A 218 11.04 7.98 -7.24
N THR A 219 12.32 8.02 -7.60
CA THR A 219 13.37 7.24 -6.93
C THR A 219 13.53 7.60 -5.45
N PRO A 220 13.66 8.87 -5.03
CA PRO A 220 13.75 9.22 -3.62
C PRO A 220 12.52 8.80 -2.81
N SER A 221 11.32 9.01 -3.36
CA SER A 221 10.06 8.60 -2.72
C SER A 221 9.98 7.08 -2.57
N ALA A 222 10.40 6.32 -3.57
CA ALA A 222 10.45 4.86 -3.51
C ALA A 222 11.46 4.37 -2.47
N ILE A 223 12.67 4.94 -2.43
CA ILE A 223 13.69 4.58 -1.44
C ILE A 223 13.17 4.83 -0.01
N MET A 224 12.56 5.99 0.23
CA MET A 224 12.00 6.33 1.54
C MET A 224 10.95 5.31 1.99
N VAL A 225 9.99 4.98 1.13
CA VAL A 225 8.94 4.00 1.43
C VAL A 225 9.52 2.60 1.61
N CYS A 226 10.45 2.18 0.74
CA CYS A 226 11.12 0.88 0.88
C CYS A 226 11.88 0.75 2.20
N LEU A 227 12.65 1.77 2.60
CA LEU A 227 13.40 1.75 3.86
C LEU A 227 12.49 1.61 5.08
N GLU A 228 11.31 2.25 5.06
CA GLU A 228 10.30 2.13 6.10
C GLU A 228 9.77 0.70 6.23
N TYR A 229 9.27 0.12 5.13
CA TYR A 229 8.79 -1.28 5.14
C TYR A 229 9.88 -2.28 5.52
N TRP A 230 11.11 -2.09 5.01
CA TRP A 230 12.22 -2.98 5.32
C TRP A 230 12.65 -2.89 6.79
N ALA A 231 12.58 -1.70 7.40
CA ALA A 231 12.88 -1.54 8.81
C ALA A 231 11.90 -2.34 9.70
N PHE A 232 10.61 -2.31 9.39
CA PHE A 232 9.61 -3.11 10.12
C PHE A 232 9.87 -4.62 10.01
N GLU A 233 10.19 -5.11 8.82
CA GLU A 233 10.48 -6.52 8.59
C GLU A 233 11.77 -6.97 9.31
N LEU A 234 12.79 -6.11 9.32
CA LEU A 234 14.01 -6.36 10.09
C LEU A 234 13.74 -6.41 11.60
N LEU A 235 12.86 -5.56 12.14
CA LEU A 235 12.49 -5.59 13.55
C LEU A 235 11.81 -6.91 13.95
N VAL A 236 10.91 -7.43 13.12
CA VAL A 236 10.26 -8.73 13.32
C VAL A 236 11.32 -9.85 13.32
N LEU A 237 12.24 -9.85 12.35
CA LEU A 237 13.31 -10.84 12.27
C LEU A 237 14.24 -10.80 13.49
N ILE A 238 14.64 -9.61 13.94
CA ILE A 238 15.48 -9.44 15.13
C ILE A 238 14.75 -9.93 16.39
N ALA A 239 13.45 -9.67 16.51
CA ALA A 239 12.65 -10.14 17.64
C ALA A 239 12.63 -11.67 17.76
N GLY A 240 12.64 -12.37 16.61
CA GLY A 240 12.73 -13.84 16.55
C GLY A 240 14.05 -14.43 17.05
N LEU A 241 15.11 -13.62 17.15
CA LEU A 241 16.44 -14.05 17.62
C LEU A 241 16.65 -13.81 19.13
N LEU A 242 15.68 -13.22 19.83
CA LEU A 242 15.78 -12.92 21.26
C LEU A 242 15.58 -14.18 22.13
N PRO A 243 16.11 -14.22 23.38
CA PRO A 243 16.03 -15.39 24.25
C PRO A 243 14.62 -15.88 24.59
N ASN A 244 13.61 -14.99 24.57
CA ASN A 244 12.20 -15.33 24.71
C ASN A 244 11.45 -15.07 23.39
N SER A 245 11.96 -15.70 22.32
CA SER A 245 11.54 -15.43 20.93
C SER A 245 10.04 -15.55 20.73
N THR A 246 9.36 -16.51 21.35
CA THR A 246 7.90 -16.66 21.24
C THR A 246 7.17 -15.42 21.76
N VAL A 247 7.47 -14.96 22.98
CA VAL A 247 6.80 -13.78 23.56
C VAL A 247 7.21 -12.52 22.81
N SER A 248 8.51 -12.31 22.56
CA SER A 248 9.02 -11.13 21.87
C SER A 248 8.49 -10.99 20.44
N THR A 249 8.43 -12.09 19.68
CA THR A 249 7.91 -12.09 18.31
C THR A 249 6.41 -11.83 18.30
N SER A 250 5.64 -12.45 19.19
CA SER A 250 4.21 -12.18 19.30
C SER A 250 3.92 -10.73 19.65
N LEU A 251 4.66 -10.14 20.59
CA LEU A 251 4.51 -8.74 20.97
C LEU A 251 4.81 -7.79 19.81
N ILE A 252 5.94 -7.98 19.12
CA ILE A 252 6.32 -7.14 17.98
C ILE A 252 5.33 -7.29 16.82
N ALA A 253 4.85 -8.50 16.54
CA ALA A 253 3.82 -8.74 15.52
C ALA A 253 2.49 -8.06 15.86
N MET A 254 2.07 -8.10 17.13
CA MET A 254 0.87 -7.41 17.60
C MET A 254 1.01 -5.90 17.53
N CYS A 255 2.16 -5.34 17.95
CA CYS A 255 2.47 -3.92 17.82
C CYS A 255 2.45 -3.48 16.35
N SER A 256 3.16 -4.20 15.47
CA SER A 256 3.22 -3.92 14.03
C SER A 256 1.84 -3.99 13.36
N SER A 257 1.01 -4.98 13.72
CA SER A 257 -0.36 -5.07 13.20
C SER A 257 -1.23 -3.88 13.65
N THR A 258 -1.08 -3.46 14.91
CA THR A 258 -1.81 -2.32 15.47
C THR A 258 -1.38 -1.01 14.79
N GLU A 259 -0.07 -0.83 14.60
CA GLU A 259 0.52 0.32 13.94
C GLU A 259 0.13 0.38 12.46
N ALA A 260 0.14 -0.75 11.75
CA ALA A 260 -0.31 -0.83 10.35
C ALA A 260 -1.76 -0.36 10.17
N ILE A 261 -2.67 -0.70 11.10
CA ILE A 261 -4.07 -0.25 11.05
C ILE A 261 -4.15 1.27 11.23
N ALA A 262 -3.44 1.82 12.21
CA ALA A 262 -3.39 3.26 12.43
C ALA A 262 -2.78 3.99 11.23
N TYR A 263 -1.69 3.46 10.68
CA TYR A 263 -0.99 3.97 9.51
C TYR A 263 -1.90 4.05 8.28
N MET A 264 -2.76 3.05 8.02
CA MET A 264 -3.66 3.09 6.86
C MET A 264 -4.58 4.31 6.86
N ILE A 265 -4.94 4.82 8.05
CA ILE A 265 -5.78 6.01 8.16
C ILE A 265 -4.94 7.27 7.94
N THR A 266 -3.78 7.37 8.60
CA THR A 266 -2.81 8.46 8.42
C THR A 266 -2.39 8.59 6.96
N TYR A 267 -2.08 7.48 6.30
CA TYR A 267 -1.73 7.43 4.88
C TYR A 267 -2.88 7.94 4.00
N GLY A 268 -4.13 7.65 4.38
CA GLY A 268 -5.31 8.22 3.73
C GLY A 268 -5.38 9.75 3.84
N PHE A 269 -4.99 10.31 4.99
CA PHE A 269 -4.88 11.77 5.19
C PHE A 269 -3.67 12.38 4.48
N SER A 270 -2.53 11.69 4.48
CA SER A 270 -1.32 12.06 3.74
C SER A 270 -1.61 12.26 2.25
N ALA A 271 -2.29 11.28 1.64
CA ALA A 271 -2.76 11.34 0.26
C ALA A 271 -3.74 12.52 0.03
N ALA A 272 -4.67 12.76 0.96
CA ALA A 272 -5.62 13.87 0.84
C ALA A 272 -4.91 15.25 0.92
N VAL A 273 -4.01 15.45 1.88
CA VAL A 273 -3.26 16.72 2.00
C VAL A 273 -2.30 16.92 0.84
N SER A 274 -1.60 15.87 0.39
CA SER A 274 -0.68 15.95 -0.75
C SER A 274 -1.42 16.39 -2.02
N THR A 275 -2.56 15.79 -2.31
CA THR A 275 -3.44 16.20 -3.43
C THR A 275 -3.93 17.64 -3.29
N ARG A 276 -4.43 18.05 -2.11
CA ARG A 276 -4.97 19.42 -1.94
C ARG A 276 -3.87 20.46 -2.02
N VAL A 277 -2.74 20.24 -1.35
CA VAL A 277 -1.59 21.15 -1.37
C VAL A 277 -1.00 21.27 -2.76
N SER A 278 -0.81 20.15 -3.49
CA SER A 278 -0.27 20.19 -4.85
C SER A 278 -1.18 20.94 -5.83
N ASN A 279 -2.50 20.75 -5.72
CA ASN A 279 -3.47 21.50 -6.53
C ASN A 279 -3.44 23.01 -6.21
N GLU A 280 -3.45 23.39 -4.93
CA GLU A 280 -3.43 24.81 -4.54
C GLU A 280 -2.09 25.49 -4.88
N ILE A 281 -0.96 24.78 -4.71
CA ILE A 281 0.36 25.28 -5.15
C ILE A 281 0.39 25.46 -6.67
N GLY A 282 -0.10 24.48 -7.44
CA GLY A 282 -0.20 24.57 -8.90
C GLY A 282 -1.08 25.73 -9.37
N ALA A 283 -2.12 26.06 -8.60
CA ALA A 283 -3.00 27.21 -8.86
C ALA A 283 -2.43 28.56 -8.36
N GLY A 284 -1.30 28.57 -7.64
CA GLY A 284 -0.71 29.77 -7.04
C GLY A 284 -1.35 30.22 -5.71
N ASN A 285 -2.24 29.42 -5.12
CA ASN A 285 -3.02 29.75 -3.93
C ASN A 285 -2.35 29.28 -2.63
N VAL A 286 -1.26 29.93 -2.24
CA VAL A 286 -0.46 29.50 -1.06
C VAL A 286 -1.26 29.49 0.25
N ASP A 287 -2.20 30.43 0.44
CA ASP A 287 -2.99 30.49 1.67
C ASP A 287 -4.00 29.34 1.78
N MET A 288 -4.58 28.93 0.65
CA MET A 288 -5.45 27.74 0.60
C MET A 288 -4.65 26.46 0.82
N ALA A 289 -3.41 26.39 0.31
CA ALA A 289 -2.50 25.29 0.61
C ALA A 289 -2.21 25.18 2.12
N LYS A 290 -1.91 26.31 2.79
CA LYS A 290 -1.70 26.35 4.25
C LYS A 290 -2.96 25.91 5.02
N ASN A 291 -4.13 26.36 4.58
CA ASN A 291 -5.40 25.97 5.20
C ASN A 291 -5.65 24.47 5.06
N ALA A 292 -5.36 23.88 3.89
CA ALA A 292 -5.47 22.43 3.67
C ALA A 292 -4.59 21.64 4.65
N VAL A 293 -3.33 22.06 4.85
CA VAL A 293 -2.43 21.45 5.85
C VAL A 293 -3.01 21.56 7.25
N ALA A 294 -3.48 22.74 7.65
CA ALA A 294 -4.00 22.98 8.98
C ALA A 294 -5.25 22.14 9.29
N VAL A 295 -6.17 22.02 8.35
CA VAL A 295 -7.38 21.19 8.49
C VAL A 295 -7.01 19.72 8.59
N THR A 296 -6.14 19.21 7.72
CA THR A 296 -5.73 17.79 7.77
C THR A 296 -4.97 17.46 9.05
N LEU A 297 -4.10 18.35 9.53
CA LEU A 297 -3.39 18.14 10.79
C LEU A 297 -4.36 18.05 11.98
N LYS A 298 -5.38 18.93 12.04
CA LYS A 298 -6.42 18.87 13.08
C LYS A 298 -7.21 17.56 13.04
N LEU A 299 -7.61 17.11 11.85
CA LEU A 299 -8.32 15.83 11.67
C LEU A 299 -7.43 14.64 12.07
N SER A 300 -6.15 14.68 11.71
CA SER A 300 -5.18 13.63 12.08
C SER A 300 -4.96 13.56 13.58
N ILE A 301 -4.81 14.70 14.27
CA ILE A 301 -4.66 14.74 15.73
C ILE A 301 -5.93 14.21 16.41
N PHE A 302 -7.11 14.64 15.96
CA PHE A 302 -8.39 14.15 16.50
C PHE A 302 -8.53 12.64 16.40
N LEU A 303 -8.14 12.07 15.24
CA LEU A 303 -8.23 10.64 15.02
C LEU A 303 -7.15 9.86 15.79
N ALA A 304 -5.91 10.35 15.80
CA ALA A 304 -4.84 9.75 16.61
C ALA A 304 -5.25 9.71 18.08
N PHE A 305 -5.84 10.79 18.60
CA PHE A 305 -6.38 10.83 19.95
C PHE A 305 -7.51 9.81 20.16
N SER A 306 -8.40 9.64 19.19
CA SER A 306 -9.46 8.61 19.25
C SER A 306 -8.88 7.19 19.31
N PHE A 307 -7.83 6.92 18.53
CA PHE A 307 -7.16 5.62 18.50
C PHE A 307 -6.42 5.34 19.82
N ILE A 308 -5.76 6.35 20.40
CA ILE A 308 -5.13 6.27 21.72
C ILE A 308 -6.15 5.95 22.80
N LEU A 309 -7.33 6.57 22.79
CA LEU A 309 -8.38 6.28 23.77
C LEU A 309 -8.85 4.82 23.63
N LEU A 310 -9.11 4.37 22.39
CA LEU A 310 -9.52 3.00 22.12
C LEU A 310 -8.47 1.99 22.59
N LEU A 311 -7.18 2.25 22.32
CA LEU A 311 -6.10 1.37 22.76
C LEU A 311 -5.89 1.46 24.28
N GLY A 312 -5.91 2.65 24.86
CA GLY A 312 -5.76 2.86 26.30
C GLY A 312 -6.79 2.09 27.13
N PHE A 313 -8.07 2.16 26.75
CA PHE A 313 -9.14 1.44 27.46
C PHE A 313 -9.36 0.00 26.96
N GLY A 314 -8.98 -0.30 25.72
CA GLY A 314 -9.31 -1.56 25.03
C GLY A 314 -8.13 -2.50 24.79
N HIS A 315 -6.88 -2.15 25.16
CA HIS A 315 -5.69 -2.94 24.84
C HIS A 315 -5.78 -4.40 25.29
N GLY A 316 -6.39 -4.68 26.44
CA GLY A 316 -6.57 -6.06 26.92
C GLY A 316 -7.51 -6.89 26.03
N LEU A 317 -8.63 -6.28 25.59
CA LEU A 317 -9.55 -6.93 24.66
C LEU A 317 -8.88 -7.11 23.29
N TRP A 318 -8.21 -6.07 22.81
CA TRP A 318 -7.46 -6.10 21.57
C TRP A 318 -6.41 -7.21 21.59
N ALA A 319 -5.58 -7.30 22.63
CA ALA A 319 -4.55 -8.32 22.77
C ALA A 319 -5.13 -9.75 22.76
N ARG A 320 -6.30 -9.95 23.38
CA ARG A 320 -7.00 -11.24 23.41
C ARG A 320 -7.55 -11.68 22.05
N LEU A 321 -7.71 -10.77 21.10
CA LEU A 321 -8.02 -11.14 19.71
C LEU A 321 -6.81 -11.79 19.01
N PHE A 322 -5.59 -11.52 19.47
CA PHE A 322 -4.35 -12.06 18.89
C PHE A 322 -3.81 -13.28 19.66
N SER A 323 -4.00 -13.36 20.98
CA SER A 323 -3.42 -14.44 21.79
C SER A 323 -4.27 -14.77 23.03
N GLY A 324 -4.37 -16.07 23.32
CA GLY A 324 -4.96 -16.59 24.57
C GLY A 324 -3.98 -16.64 25.75
N SER A 325 -2.70 -16.27 25.56
CA SER A 325 -1.69 -16.30 26.62
C SER A 325 -1.76 -15.04 27.49
N GLU A 326 -2.07 -15.20 28.77
CA GLU A 326 -2.09 -14.09 29.73
C GLU A 326 -0.73 -13.41 29.87
N VAL A 327 0.38 -14.12 29.65
CA VAL A 327 1.74 -13.54 29.64
C VAL A 327 1.88 -12.53 28.51
N ILE A 328 1.46 -12.89 27.28
CA ILE A 328 1.55 -12.00 26.12
C ILE A 328 0.61 -10.80 26.29
N VAL A 329 -0.59 -11.02 26.84
CA VAL A 329 -1.56 -9.94 27.11
C VAL A 329 -1.00 -8.93 28.13
N ALA A 330 -0.37 -9.41 29.20
CA ALA A 330 0.23 -8.55 30.22
C ALA A 330 1.44 -7.77 29.68
N GLU A 331 2.32 -8.42 28.92
CA GLU A 331 3.46 -7.74 28.29
C GLU A 331 3.03 -6.72 27.22
N PHE A 332 1.96 -7.01 26.47
CA PHE A 332 1.39 -6.04 25.53
C PHE A 332 0.81 -4.83 26.25
N ALA A 333 0.15 -5.03 27.40
CA ALA A 333 -0.32 -3.94 28.24
C ALA A 333 0.85 -3.05 28.73
N ALA A 334 1.99 -3.66 29.08
CA ALA A 334 3.18 -2.93 29.52
C ALA A 334 3.79 -2.05 28.41
N ILE A 335 3.79 -2.50 27.15
CA ILE A 335 4.34 -1.73 26.01
C ILE A 335 3.32 -0.77 25.37
N THR A 336 2.03 -0.90 25.69
CA THR A 336 0.94 -0.07 25.13
C THR A 336 1.21 1.44 25.24
N PRO A 337 1.73 2.00 26.36
CA PRO A 337 2.09 3.42 26.44
C PRO A 337 3.09 3.88 25.37
N LEU A 338 4.11 3.06 25.09
CA LEU A 338 5.09 3.35 24.05
C LEU A 338 4.45 3.30 22.66
N LEU A 339 3.60 2.30 22.41
CA LEU A 339 2.88 2.15 21.15
C LEU A 339 1.93 3.34 20.89
N MET A 340 1.24 3.83 21.91
CA MET A 340 0.39 5.03 21.81
C MET A 340 1.20 6.27 21.42
N ILE A 341 2.40 6.45 21.97
CA ILE A 341 3.31 7.53 21.58
C ILE A 341 3.76 7.37 20.12
N SER A 342 4.13 6.16 19.70
CA SER A 342 4.52 5.88 18.31
C SER A 342 3.43 6.30 17.33
N ILE A 343 2.19 5.88 17.58
CA ILE A 343 1.05 6.16 16.70
C ILE A 343 0.79 7.66 16.55
N VAL A 344 0.97 8.46 17.60
CA VAL A 344 0.84 9.93 17.50
C VAL A 344 1.92 10.53 16.63
N LEU A 345 3.17 10.13 16.85
CA LEU A 345 4.31 10.62 16.10
C LEU A 345 4.21 10.23 14.62
N ASP A 346 3.83 8.99 14.35
CA ASP A 346 3.62 8.47 13.01
C ASP A 346 2.44 9.17 12.30
N SER A 347 1.35 9.42 13.02
CA SER A 347 0.22 10.20 12.50
C SER A 347 0.63 11.62 12.08
N ALA A 348 1.43 12.30 12.89
CA ALA A 348 1.95 13.63 12.56
C ALA A 348 2.95 13.56 11.40
N GLN A 349 3.85 12.59 11.40
CA GLN A 349 4.83 12.35 10.34
C GLN A 349 4.14 12.15 8.99
N GLY A 350 3.09 11.33 8.93
CA GLY A 350 2.43 10.98 7.68
C GLY A 350 1.73 12.18 7.03
N VAL A 351 1.15 13.09 7.82
CA VAL A 351 0.56 14.34 7.29
C VAL A 351 1.66 15.30 6.81
N LEU A 352 2.74 15.44 7.58
CA LEU A 352 3.85 16.34 7.23
C LEU A 352 4.62 15.85 6.00
N SER A 353 4.79 14.54 5.83
CA SER A 353 5.43 13.95 4.65
C SER A 353 4.60 14.19 3.38
N GLY A 354 3.27 14.07 3.47
CA GLY A 354 2.35 14.39 2.38
C GLY A 354 2.41 15.87 1.98
N TRP A 355 2.44 16.78 2.95
CA TRP A 355 2.63 18.22 2.68
C TRP A 355 3.98 18.51 2.02
N ARG A 356 5.07 17.98 2.58
CA ARG A 356 6.42 18.22 2.06
C ARG A 356 6.59 17.68 0.65
N GLY A 357 6.09 16.48 0.36
CA GLY A 357 6.14 15.89 -0.99
C GLY A 357 5.42 16.74 -2.04
N ALA A 358 4.31 17.39 -1.67
CA ALA A 358 3.60 18.31 -2.55
C ALA A 358 4.33 19.67 -2.72
N ALA A 359 5.03 20.14 -1.69
CA ALA A 359 5.76 21.40 -1.70
C ALA A 359 7.14 21.31 -2.41
N ASP A 360 7.91 20.25 -2.18
CA ASP A 360 9.26 20.04 -2.73
C ASP A 360 9.22 19.76 -4.24
N GLY A 361 8.10 19.28 -4.77
CA GLY A 361 7.87 19.18 -6.22
C GLY A 361 7.88 20.52 -6.96
N SER A 362 7.82 21.65 -6.25
CA SER A 362 7.83 23.01 -6.83
C SER A 362 9.19 23.45 -7.41
N THR A 363 10.02 22.50 -7.88
CA THR A 363 11.33 22.75 -8.50
C THR A 363 11.28 23.55 -9.81
N TRP A 364 10.11 24.04 -10.22
CA TRP A 364 9.97 25.14 -11.18
C TRP A 364 10.08 26.54 -10.56
N ARG A 365 10.60 26.67 -9.33
CA ARG A 365 11.15 27.94 -8.85
C ARG A 365 12.49 28.23 -9.54
N ARG A 366 12.42 28.65 -10.80
CA ARG A 366 13.31 29.63 -11.45
C ARG A 366 12.78 30.00 -12.83
#